data_AF-A0A966XMR5-F1
#
_entry.id   AF-A0A966XMR5-F1
#
_cell.length_a   1.000
_cell.length_b   1.000
_cell.length_c   1.000
_cell.angle_alpha   90.00
_cell.angle_beta   90.00
_cell.angle_gamma   90.00
#
_symmetry.space_group_name_H-M   'P 1'
#
loop_
_entity.id
_entity.type
_entity.pdbx_description
1 polymer ?
#
loop_
_entity_poly.entity_id
_entity_poly.type
_entity_poly.pdbx_seq_one_letter_code
_entity_poly.pdbx_strand_id
1 'polypeptide(L)' 'VIIQGRYDVVCPSRTAYELHEAWPEADFKIAEVSGHSAYEKEITDLLIEATEKFKDI' A
#
# COMPACT_ATOMS: atom_id res chain seq x y z
N VAL A 1 -5.39 -5.84 1.29
CA VAL A 1 -5.00 -4.41 1.24
C VAL A 1 -3.63 -4.34 0.60
N ILE A 2 -3.47 -3.49 -0.41
CA ILE A 2 -2.23 -3.21 -1.11
C ILE A 2 -1.92 -1.73 -0.83
N ILE A 3 -0.77 -1.45 -0.22
CA ILE A 3 -0.30 -0.08 0.05
C ILE A 3 1.03 0.09 -0.67
N GLN A 4 1.12 1.11 -1.53
CA GLN A 4 2.28 1.32 -2.37
C GLN A 4 2.68 2.80 -2.40
N GLY A 5 3.96 3.10 -2.20
CA GLY A 5 4.47 4.47 -2.36
C GLY A 5 4.48 4.91 -3.83
N ARG A 6 4.02 6.14 -4.08
CA ARG A 6 4.01 6.78 -5.41
C ARG A 6 5.40 6.87 -6.01
N TYR A 7 6.41 7.11 -5.18
CA TYR A 7 7.81 7.33 -5.56
C TYR A 7 8.72 6.16 -5.17
N ASP A 8 8.15 4.96 -4.98
CA ASP A 8 8.94 3.75 -4.77
C ASP A 8 9.76 3.42 -6.02
N VAL A 9 11.09 3.53 -5.89
CA VAL A 9 12.06 3.22 -6.95
C VAL A 9 12.62 1.79 -6.86
N VAL A 10 12.36 1.08 -5.76
CA VAL A 10 12.82 -0.30 -5.54
C VAL A 10 11.80 -1.27 -6.14
N CYS A 11 10.52 -1.04 -5.86
CA CYS A 11 9.37 -1.77 -6.39
C CYS A 11 8.39 -0.77 -7.04
N PRO A 12 8.57 -0.42 -8.33
CA PRO A 12 7.73 0.59 -8.97
C PRO A 12 6.24 0.27 -8.91
N SER A 13 5.40 1.30 -8.72
CA SER A 13 3.95 1.19 -8.50
C SER A 13 3.17 0.42 -9.56
N ARG A 14 3.74 0.22 -10.75
CA ARG A 14 3.19 -0.64 -11.80
C ARG A 14 2.90 -2.06 -11.30
N THR A 15 3.79 -2.68 -10.52
CA THR A 15 3.57 -4.07 -10.05
C THR A 15 2.43 -4.16 -9.05
N ALA A 16 2.26 -3.16 -8.19
CA ALA A 16 1.13 -3.08 -7.26
C ALA A 16 -0.19 -2.88 -8.00
N TYR A 17 -0.19 -2.08 -9.08
CA TYR A 17 -1.36 -1.92 -9.95
C TYR A 17 -1.71 -3.21 -10.71
N GLU A 18 -0.72 -3.88 -11.30
CA GLU A 18 -0.90 -5.18 -11.97
C GLU A 18 -1.46 -6.24 -11.00
N LEU A 19 -1.01 -6.24 -9.74
CA LEU A 19 -1.56 -7.09 -8.69
C LEU A 19 -3.03 -6.75 -8.39
N HIS A 20 -3.39 -5.47 -8.32
CA HIS A 20 -4.78 -5.06 -8.11
C HIS A 20 -5.68 -5.41 -9.30
N GLU A 21 -5.20 -5.30 -10.54
CA GLU A 21 -5.95 -5.75 -11.72
C GLU A 21 -6.21 -7.27 -11.68
N ALA A 22 -5.24 -8.06 -11.22
CA ALA A 22 -5.38 -9.50 -11.06
C ALA A 22 -6.18 -9.91 -9.80
N TRP A 23 -6.28 -9.02 -8.81
CA TRP A 23 -7.01 -9.23 -7.55
C TRP A 23 -7.89 -8.02 -7.19
N PRO A 24 -9.03 -7.84 -7.90
CA PRO A 24 -9.86 -6.63 -7.78
C PRO A 24 -10.50 -6.41 -6.41
N GLU A 25 -10.69 -7.47 -5.63
CA GLU A 25 -11.26 -7.41 -4.28
C GLU A 25 -10.29 -6.81 -3.26
N ALA A 26 -9.00 -6.69 -3.59
CA ALA A 26 -8.03 -6.05 -2.73
C ALA A 26 -8.23 -4.52 -2.72
N ASP A 27 -8.40 -3.95 -1.52
CA ASP A 27 -8.31 -2.50 -1.30
C ASP A 27 -6.91 -1.99 -1.69
N PHE A 28 -6.85 -1.08 -2.66
CA PHE A 28 -5.62 -0.56 -3.26
C PHE A 28 -5.42 0.92 -2.93
N LYS A 29 -4.35 1.22 -2.18
CA LYS A 29 -4.00 2.57 -1.72
C LYS A 29 -2.62 2.97 -2.21
N ILE A 30 -2.52 4.14 -2.82
CA ILE A 30 -1.25 4.78 -3.15
C ILE A 30 -0.94 5.84 -2.09
N ALA A 31 0.26 5.77 -1.52
CA ALA A 31 0.82 6.79 -0.64
C ALA A 31 1.48 7.88 -1.51
N GLU A 32 0.85 9.03 -1.62
CA GLU A 32 1.12 10.04 -2.66
C GLU A 32 2.47 10.75 -2.49
N VAL A 33 3.03 10.76 -1.28
CA VAL A 33 4.30 11.43 -0.96
C VAL A 33 5.36 10.49 -0.42
N SER A 34 5.20 9.17 -0.65
CA SER A 34 6.08 8.14 -0.09
C SER A 34 6.83 7.30 -1.13
N GLY A 35 7.97 6.76 -0.72
CA GLY A 35 8.83 5.82 -1.43
C GLY A 35 8.61 4.37 -1.03
N HIS A 36 9.70 3.62 -0.82
CA HIS A 36 9.67 2.17 -0.63
C HIS A 36 9.45 1.73 0.82
N SER A 37 9.96 2.50 1.78
CA SER A 37 10.11 2.00 3.15
C SER A 37 8.76 1.92 3.84
N ALA A 38 8.48 0.79 4.47
CA ALA A 38 7.30 0.61 5.32
C ALA A 38 7.24 1.62 6.49
N TYR A 39 8.38 2.22 6.85
CA TYR A 39 8.51 3.21 7.91
C TYR A 39 8.34 4.66 7.45
N GLU A 40 8.02 4.90 6.18
CA GLU A 40 7.58 6.23 5.77
C GLU A 40 6.25 6.55 6.41
N LYS A 41 6.08 7.80 6.85
CA LYS A 41 4.97 8.18 7.74
C LYS A 41 3.61 7.79 7.17
N GLU A 42 3.34 8.14 5.91
CA GLU A 42 2.06 7.86 5.26
C GLU A 42 1.84 6.34 5.09
N ILE A 43 2.88 5.57 4.73
CA ILE A 43 2.79 4.11 4.61
C ILE A 43 2.54 3.47 5.98
N THR A 44 3.24 3.92 7.03
CA THR A 44 3.04 3.43 8.40
C THR A 44 1.61 3.70 8.87
N ASP A 45 1.10 4.92 8.65
CA ASP A 45 -0.28 5.29 9.01
C ASP A 45 -1.31 4.38 8.31
N LEU A 46 -1.12 4.12 7.00
CA LEU A 46 -1.98 3.22 6.23
C LEU A 46 -1.88 1.76 6.67
N LEU A 47 -0.68 1.30 7.04
CA LEU A 47 -0.47 -0.05 7.56
C LEU A 47 -1.16 -0.24 8.91
N ILE A 48 -1.06 0.75 9.81
CA ILE A 48 -1.76 0.73 11.10
C ILE A 48 -3.27 0.68 10.88
N GLU A 49 -3.81 1.56 10.03
CA GLU A 49 -5.24 1.57 9.68
C GLU A 49 -5.69 0.19 9.15
N ALA A 50 -4.91 -0.40 8.25
CA ALA A 50 -5.20 -1.73 7.71
C ALA A 50 -5.18 -2.80 8.81
N THR A 51 -4.20 -2.78 9.71
CA THR A 51 -4.11 -3.75 10.81
C THR A 51 -5.25 -3.61 11.82
N GLU A 52 -5.65 -2.39 12.19
CA GLU A 52 -6.79 -2.16 13.07
C GLU A 52 -8.10 -2.63 12.43
N LYS A 53 -8.27 -2.45 11.11
CA LYS A 53 -9.44 -2.97 10.38
C LYS A 53 -9.56 -4.50 10.44
N PHE A 54 -8.45 -5.22 10.45
CA PHE A 54 -8.42 -6.69 10.49
C PHE A 54 -8.41 -7.28 11.90
N LYS A 55 -8.28 -6.46 12.94
CA LYS A 55 -8.12 -6.89 14.33
C LYS A 55 -9.31 -7.67 14.88
N ASP A 56 -10.51 -7.30 14.45
CA ASP A 56 -11.78 -7.85 14.95
C ASP A 56 -12.45 -8.82 13.95
N ILE A 57 -11.72 -9.26 12.92
CA ILE A 57 -12.15 -10.28 11.96
C ILE A 57 -11.67 -11.66 12.43
#